data_AF-A0A660U7K6-F1
#
_entry.id   AF-A0A660U7K6-F1
#
_cell.length_a   1.000
_cell.length_b   1.000
_cell.length_c   1.000
_cell.angle_alpha   90.00
_cell.angle_beta   90.00
_cell.angle_gamma   90.00
#
_symmetry.space_group_name_H-M   'P 1'
#
loop_
_entity.id
_entity.type
_entity.pdbx_description
1 polymer ?
#
loop_
_entity_poly.entity_id
_entity_poly.type
_entity_poly.pdbx_seq_one_letter_code
_entity_poly.pdbx_strand_id
1 'polypeptide(L)'
;SSNLKPVYTRNRIRLELMPLLREFNPRIEEVLARAGEISAEEDELMERLAIEKLGALALERKEGFVRLRGDELAGLPVALRRRVVRAAVREVKGDLLNIDFDHIESILDLISSPNPNLKLDLPGLRAERRYSELIIASEPEEEVGEYEYRLPIPGEVEIPEAGLKLIAEVHEERPPMPKNPDAALLDYDKLSPPLVVRNRRPGDRFRPLGMKGSKKVKDFFIDIKLPLPERDRVPILVSGGQIAWIVGHRIDDRFKVTGETKRFALIKAVRCGDGRRDTG
;
A
#
# COMPACT_ATOMS: atom_id res chain seq x y z
N SER A 1 0.46 4.12 31.07
CA SER A 1 1.23 3.08 31.79
C SER A 1 2.72 3.32 31.61
N SER A 2 3.45 3.53 32.71
CA SER A 2 4.88 3.93 32.74
C SER A 2 5.69 2.88 33.53
N ASN A 3 5.92 1.70 32.95
CA ASN A 3 6.53 0.56 33.67
C ASN A 3 7.75 -0.09 32.99
N LEU A 4 8.40 0.59 32.05
CA LEU A 4 9.58 0.04 31.38
C LEU A 4 10.74 1.04 31.41
N LYS A 5 11.16 1.45 32.61
CA LYS A 5 12.48 2.08 32.77
C LYS A 5 13.49 0.97 33.08
N PRO A 6 14.39 0.60 32.13
CA PRO A 6 15.36 -0.48 32.28
C PRO A 6 16.27 -0.34 33.51
N VAL A 7 16.41 0.90 34.01
CA VAL A 7 17.22 1.26 35.18
C VAL A 7 16.76 0.53 36.45
N TYR A 8 15.46 0.35 36.68
CA TYR A 8 14.98 -0.32 37.89
C TYR A 8 15.02 -1.84 37.76
N THR A 9 14.57 -2.39 36.63
CA THR A 9 14.52 -3.85 36.43
C THR A 9 15.92 -4.46 36.35
N ARG A 10 16.84 -3.84 35.59
CA ARG A 10 18.22 -4.34 35.46
C ARG A 10 19.01 -4.24 36.76
N ASN A 11 18.84 -3.14 37.51
CA ASN A 11 19.45 -3.00 38.83
C ASN A 11 18.91 -4.04 39.80
N ARG A 12 17.59 -4.28 39.81
CA ARG A 12 16.97 -5.29 40.67
C ARG A 12 17.45 -6.71 40.34
N ILE A 13 17.55 -7.06 39.06
CA ILE A 13 18.13 -8.35 38.63
C ILE A 13 19.56 -8.48 39.15
N ARG A 14 20.40 -7.46 38.96
CA ARG A 14 21.82 -7.50 39.36
C ARG A 14 22.02 -7.56 40.87
N LEU A 15 21.24 -6.80 41.64
CA LEU A 15 21.43 -6.62 43.08
C LEU A 15 20.69 -7.65 43.94
N GLU A 16 19.57 -8.18 43.46
CA GLU A 16 18.74 -9.11 44.23
C GLU A 16 18.78 -10.53 43.65
N LEU A 17 18.49 -10.69 42.36
CA LEU A 17 18.33 -12.02 41.76
C LEU A 17 19.67 -12.73 41.50
N MET A 18 20.67 -12.04 40.94
CA MET A 18 21.96 -12.65 40.62
C MET A 18 22.70 -13.19 41.86
N PRO A 19 22.76 -12.48 43.01
CA PRO A 19 23.30 -13.06 44.24
C PRO A 19 22.60 -14.35 44.68
N LEU A 20 21.26 -14.36 44.68
CA LEU A 20 20.48 -15.56 45.04
C LEU A 20 20.80 -16.73 44.12
N LEU A 21 20.92 -16.50 42.81
CA LEU A 21 21.29 -17.56 41.86
C LEU A 21 22.71 -18.10 42.07
N ARG A 22 23.66 -17.28 42.54
CA ARG A 22 25.02 -17.73 42.85
C ARG A 22 25.07 -18.68 44.05
N GLU A 23 24.11 -18.61 44.97
CA GLU A 23 23.99 -19.56 46.09
C GLU A 23 23.71 -20.99 45.59
N PHE A 24 22.95 -21.14 44.49
CA PHE A 24 22.69 -22.45 43.87
C PHE A 24 23.84 -22.91 42.98
N ASN A 25 24.48 -22.00 42.26
CA ASN A 25 25.62 -22.30 41.39
C ASN A 25 26.58 -21.09 41.32
N PRO A 26 27.80 -21.18 41.89
CA PRO A 26 28.78 -20.10 41.84
C PRO A 26 29.18 -19.66 40.42
N ARG A 27 29.00 -20.55 39.42
CA ARG A 27 29.30 -20.29 38.00
C ARG A 27 28.06 -19.96 37.17
N ILE A 28 26.95 -19.53 37.79
CA ILE A 28 25.69 -19.29 37.06
C ILE A 28 25.84 -18.26 35.94
N GLU A 29 26.68 -17.24 36.11
CA GLU A 29 26.95 -16.24 35.08
C GLU A 29 27.57 -16.86 33.82
N GLU A 30 28.56 -17.75 33.98
CA GLU A 30 29.19 -18.46 32.86
C GLU A 30 28.19 -19.40 32.16
N VAL A 31 27.31 -20.06 32.92
CA VAL A 31 26.29 -20.96 32.38
C VAL A 31 25.25 -20.17 31.57
N LEU A 32 24.76 -19.05 32.10
CA LEU A 32 23.80 -18.19 31.40
C LEU A 32 24.43 -17.53 30.17
N ALA A 33 25.69 -17.09 30.27
CA ALA A 33 26.42 -16.54 29.13
C ALA A 33 26.57 -17.58 28.02
N ARG A 34 27.02 -18.79 28.34
CA ARG A 34 27.16 -19.88 27.38
C ARG A 34 25.83 -20.30 26.76
N ALA A 35 24.76 -20.38 27.55
CA ALA A 35 23.42 -20.66 27.03
C ALA A 35 22.95 -19.56 26.07
N GLY A 36 23.28 -18.30 26.37
CA GLY A 36 23.03 -17.17 25.49
C GLY A 36 23.82 -17.24 24.18
N GLU A 37 25.11 -17.59 24.23
CA GLU A 37 25.96 -17.78 23.05
C GLU A 37 25.41 -18.88 22.14
N ILE A 38 25.14 -20.07 22.68
CA ILE A 38 24.56 -21.19 21.92
C ILE A 38 23.23 -20.78 21.30
N SER A 39 22.35 -20.15 22.08
CA SER A 39 21.04 -19.72 21.58
C SER A 39 21.17 -18.68 20.47
N ALA A 40 22.13 -17.76 20.55
CA ALA A 40 22.36 -16.73 19.54
C ALA A 40 22.87 -17.33 18.22
N GLU A 41 23.80 -18.28 18.29
CA GLU A 41 24.30 -18.99 17.11
C GLU A 41 23.19 -19.79 16.41
N GLU A 42 22.36 -20.49 17.19
CA GLU A 42 21.18 -21.20 16.68
C GLU A 42 20.13 -20.25 16.10
N ASP A 43 19.90 -19.09 16.75
CA ASP A 43 18.97 -18.06 16.27
C ASP A 43 19.38 -17.53 14.90
N GLU A 44 20.66 -17.23 14.71
CA GLU A 44 21.22 -16.75 13.44
C GLU A 44 21.07 -17.80 12.33
N LEU A 45 21.33 -19.08 12.63
CA LEU A 45 21.10 -20.17 11.68
C LEU A 45 19.62 -20.27 11.29
N MET A 46 18.72 -20.24 12.27
CA MET A 46 17.28 -20.33 12.05
C MET A 46 16.74 -19.13 11.25
N GLU A 47 17.28 -17.93 11.49
CA GLU A 47 16.93 -16.73 10.74
C GLU A 47 17.31 -16.87 9.26
N ARG A 48 18.53 -17.36 8.96
CA ARG A 48 18.97 -17.61 7.58
C ARG A 48 18.08 -18.64 6.87
N LEU A 49 17.77 -19.75 7.53
CA LEU A 49 16.86 -20.77 6.99
C LEU A 49 15.47 -20.21 6.74
N ALA A 50 14.98 -19.33 7.61
CA ALA A 50 13.68 -18.70 7.44
C ALA A 50 13.64 -17.75 6.25
N ILE A 51 14.68 -16.94 6.04
CA ILE A 51 14.79 -16.05 4.88
C ILE A 51 14.86 -16.87 3.57
N GLU A 52 15.62 -17.96 3.56
CA GLU A 52 15.69 -18.87 2.42
C GLU A 52 14.32 -19.48 2.09
N LYS A 53 13.63 -20.01 3.11
CA LYS A 53 12.27 -20.57 2.93
C LYS A 53 11.26 -19.51 2.53
N LEU A 54 11.34 -18.31 3.07
CA LEU A 54 10.50 -17.19 2.66
C LEU A 54 10.65 -16.94 1.15
N GLY A 55 11.89 -16.89 0.65
CA GLY A 55 12.19 -16.74 -0.76
C GLY A 55 11.61 -17.88 -1.61
N ALA A 56 11.76 -19.13 -1.17
CA ALA A 56 11.25 -20.30 -1.89
C ALA A 56 9.71 -20.38 -1.94
N LEU A 57 9.03 -19.93 -0.88
CA LEU A 57 7.57 -19.95 -0.76
C LEU A 57 6.88 -18.77 -1.44
N ALA A 58 7.63 -17.72 -1.79
CA ALA A 58 7.06 -16.49 -2.29
C ALA A 58 6.56 -16.63 -3.75
N LEU A 59 5.30 -16.24 -3.94
CA LEU A 59 4.67 -16.08 -5.24
C LEU A 59 4.87 -14.66 -5.79
N GLU A 60 4.94 -13.66 -4.91
CA GLU A 60 5.16 -12.26 -5.24
C GLU A 60 5.76 -11.52 -4.04
N ARG A 61 6.73 -10.66 -4.30
CA ARG A 61 7.39 -9.80 -3.29
C ARG A 61 7.61 -8.42 -3.89
N LYS A 62 7.18 -7.39 -3.17
CA LYS A 62 7.44 -5.98 -3.49
C LYS A 62 7.46 -5.19 -2.19
N GLU A 63 7.86 -3.93 -2.25
CA GLU A 63 7.85 -3.06 -1.08
C GLU A 63 6.46 -3.02 -0.44
N GLY A 64 6.40 -3.27 0.88
CA GLY A 64 5.14 -3.32 1.63
C GLY A 64 4.23 -4.50 1.32
N PHE A 65 4.66 -5.53 0.56
CA PHE A 65 3.77 -6.64 0.20
C PHE A 65 4.51 -7.95 -0.09
N VAL A 66 4.01 -9.03 0.50
CA VAL A 66 4.47 -10.40 0.28
C VAL A 66 3.28 -11.34 0.12
N ARG A 67 3.34 -12.22 -0.89
CA ARG A 67 2.35 -13.28 -1.14
C ARG A 67 3.04 -14.64 -1.16
N LEU A 68 2.59 -15.56 -0.32
CA LEU A 68 3.22 -16.87 -0.06
C LEU A 68 2.29 -18.02 -0.37
N ARG A 69 2.87 -19.17 -0.72
CA ARG A 69 2.19 -20.46 -0.76
C ARG A 69 1.86 -20.91 0.67
N GLY A 70 0.64 -20.65 1.11
CA GLY A 70 0.15 -20.89 2.46
C GLY A 70 0.16 -22.38 2.85
N ASP A 71 -0.28 -23.27 1.97
CA ASP A 71 -0.30 -24.71 2.27
C ASP A 71 1.11 -25.29 2.47
N GLU A 72 2.08 -24.87 1.64
CA GLU A 72 3.48 -25.28 1.80
C GLU A 72 4.10 -24.69 3.07
N LEU A 73 3.76 -23.44 3.41
CA LEU A 73 4.13 -22.82 4.69
C LEU A 73 3.53 -23.63 5.85
N ALA A 74 2.26 -24.04 5.79
CA ALA A 74 1.61 -24.82 6.84
C ALA A 74 2.29 -26.18 7.09
N GLY A 75 2.91 -26.77 6.07
CA GLY A 75 3.65 -28.03 6.15
C GLY A 75 5.05 -27.93 6.78
N LEU A 76 5.59 -26.74 6.99
CA LEU A 76 6.91 -26.58 7.62
C LEU A 76 6.88 -26.93 9.13
N PRO A 77 8.04 -27.31 9.72
CA PRO A 77 8.15 -27.43 11.18
C PRO A 77 7.72 -26.14 11.89
N VAL A 78 7.04 -26.26 13.03
CA VAL A 78 6.44 -25.10 13.75
C VAL A 78 7.43 -23.96 14.04
N ALA A 79 8.66 -24.30 14.42
CA ALA A 79 9.70 -23.30 14.68
C ALA A 79 10.03 -22.50 13.41
N LEU A 80 10.11 -23.17 12.27
CA LEU A 80 10.43 -22.55 10.99
C LEU A 80 9.24 -21.75 10.44
N ARG A 81 8.00 -22.25 10.62
CA ARG A 81 6.77 -21.49 10.26
C ARG A 81 6.73 -20.12 10.91
N ARG A 82 6.91 -20.07 12.22
CA ARG A 82 6.94 -18.82 13.00
C ARG A 82 8.04 -17.87 12.52
N ARG A 83 9.23 -18.40 12.23
CA ARG A 83 10.36 -17.59 11.74
C ARG A 83 10.11 -17.05 10.33
N VAL A 84 9.55 -17.86 9.43
CA VAL A 84 9.19 -17.41 8.06
C VAL A 84 8.15 -16.30 8.12
N VAL A 85 7.10 -16.44 8.95
CA VAL A 85 6.10 -15.38 9.13
C VAL A 85 6.72 -14.12 9.74
N ARG A 86 7.59 -14.25 10.76
CA ARG A 86 8.32 -13.10 11.32
C ARG A 86 9.20 -12.40 10.28
N ALA A 87 9.89 -13.16 9.44
CA ALA A 87 10.71 -12.61 8.36
C ALA A 87 9.86 -11.87 7.32
N ALA A 88 8.71 -12.45 6.93
CA ALA A 88 7.77 -11.80 6.01
C ALA A 88 7.20 -10.50 6.59
N VAL A 89 6.81 -10.51 7.87
CA VAL A 89 6.34 -9.31 8.57
C VAL A 89 7.42 -8.24 8.60
N ARG A 90 8.67 -8.59 8.94
CA ARG A 90 9.78 -7.63 8.96
C ARG A 90 10.05 -7.06 7.56
N GLU A 91 9.97 -7.87 6.51
CA GLU A 91 10.15 -7.41 5.13
C GLU A 91 9.04 -6.43 4.70
N VAL A 92 7.81 -6.66 5.13
CA VAL A 92 6.66 -5.82 4.77
C VAL A 92 6.60 -4.54 5.60
N LYS A 93 6.79 -4.64 6.92
CA LYS A 93 6.64 -3.52 7.87
C LYS A 93 7.94 -2.75 8.11
N GLY A 94 9.09 -3.37 7.85
CA GLY A 94 10.43 -2.84 8.15
C GLY A 94 10.96 -3.22 9.54
N ASP A 95 10.08 -3.54 10.49
CA ASP A 95 10.43 -3.95 11.85
C ASP A 95 9.42 -4.93 12.47
N LEU A 96 9.68 -5.36 13.71
CA LEU A 96 8.79 -6.20 14.52
C LEU A 96 8.25 -5.47 15.76
N LEU A 97 8.34 -4.14 15.83
CA LEU A 97 7.83 -3.36 16.96
C LEU A 97 6.32 -3.56 17.09
N ASN A 98 5.84 -3.79 18.31
CA ASN A 98 4.42 -4.10 18.58
C ASN A 98 3.90 -5.37 17.88
N ILE A 99 4.78 -6.24 17.36
CA ILE A 99 4.44 -7.58 16.88
C ILE A 99 4.97 -8.57 17.89
N ASP A 100 4.07 -9.11 18.71
CA ASP A 100 4.37 -10.14 19.71
C ASP A 100 4.14 -11.56 19.16
N PHE A 101 4.25 -12.53 20.06
CA PHE A 101 4.05 -13.94 19.74
C PHE A 101 2.61 -14.24 19.29
N ASP A 102 1.61 -13.67 19.96
CA ASP A 102 0.19 -13.96 19.70
C ASP A 102 -0.23 -13.43 18.33
N HIS A 103 0.36 -12.31 17.88
CA HIS A 103 0.18 -11.82 16.51
C HIS A 103 0.73 -12.81 15.47
N ILE A 104 1.89 -13.41 15.70
CA ILE A 104 2.48 -14.41 14.79
C ILE A 104 1.63 -15.68 14.76
N GLU A 105 1.16 -16.16 15.90
CA GLU A 105 0.27 -17.31 15.95
C GLU A 105 -1.06 -17.01 15.23
N SER A 106 -1.62 -15.82 15.42
CA SER A 106 -2.85 -15.41 14.73
C SER A 106 -2.71 -15.40 13.21
N ILE A 107 -1.54 -15.04 12.67
CA ILE A 107 -1.25 -15.15 11.23
C ILE A 107 -1.20 -16.63 10.78
N LEU A 108 -0.60 -17.51 11.59
CA LEU A 108 -0.53 -18.94 11.28
C LEU A 108 -1.92 -19.61 11.37
N ASP A 109 -2.77 -19.15 12.28
CA ASP A 109 -4.14 -19.62 12.43
C ASP A 109 -4.99 -19.27 11.19
N LEU A 110 -4.74 -18.14 10.53
CA LEU A 110 -5.38 -17.81 9.25
C LEU A 110 -5.18 -18.93 8.22
N ILE A 111 -3.94 -19.42 8.07
CA ILE A 111 -3.59 -20.48 7.12
C ILE A 111 -4.22 -21.82 7.50
N SER A 112 -4.42 -22.07 8.79
CA SER A 112 -4.98 -23.33 9.29
C SER A 112 -6.51 -23.34 9.33
N SER A 113 -7.15 -22.19 9.16
CA SER A 113 -8.62 -22.04 9.22
C SER A 113 -9.38 -22.85 8.16
N PRO A 114 -10.62 -23.29 8.42
CA PRO A 114 -11.48 -23.85 7.37
C PRO A 114 -11.99 -22.80 6.37
N ASN A 115 -12.00 -21.51 6.73
CA ASN A 115 -12.48 -20.46 5.85
C ASN A 115 -11.36 -19.98 4.90
N PRO A 116 -11.49 -20.17 3.58
CA PRO A 116 -10.45 -19.81 2.61
C PRO A 116 -10.26 -18.30 2.43
N ASN A 117 -11.16 -17.45 2.97
CA ASN A 117 -11.07 -16.01 2.83
C ASN A 117 -11.23 -15.34 4.20
N LEU A 118 -10.11 -14.97 4.81
CA LEU A 118 -10.06 -14.31 6.11
C LEU A 118 -9.05 -13.17 6.09
N LYS A 119 -9.30 -12.17 6.94
CA LYS A 119 -8.44 -11.02 7.12
C LYS A 119 -8.17 -10.82 8.60
N LEU A 120 -6.98 -10.35 8.92
CA LEU A 120 -6.53 -10.01 10.25
C LEU A 120 -5.79 -8.68 10.18
N ASP A 121 -6.30 -7.70 10.91
CA ASP A 121 -5.63 -6.43 11.11
C ASP A 121 -4.61 -6.57 12.26
N LEU A 122 -3.41 -6.08 12.02
CA LEU A 122 -2.26 -6.18 12.92
C LEU A 122 -1.61 -4.79 13.04
N PRO A 123 -0.81 -4.53 14.09
CA PRO A 123 -0.18 -3.22 14.24
C PRO A 123 0.71 -2.83 13.04
N GLY A 124 0.21 -1.95 12.18
CA GLY A 124 0.92 -1.41 11.01
C GLY A 124 0.94 -2.32 9.77
N LEU A 125 0.13 -3.39 9.75
CA LEU A 125 0.02 -4.29 8.59
C LEU A 125 -1.29 -5.07 8.59
N ARG A 126 -1.64 -5.68 7.47
CA ARG A 126 -2.76 -6.61 7.33
C ARG A 126 -2.26 -7.95 6.80
N ALA A 127 -2.71 -9.03 7.45
CA ALA A 127 -2.56 -10.37 6.94
C ALA A 127 -3.91 -10.87 6.40
N GLU A 128 -3.91 -11.54 5.26
CA GLU A 128 -5.12 -12.15 4.70
C GLU A 128 -4.80 -13.53 4.13
N ARG A 129 -5.76 -14.44 4.27
CA ARG A 129 -5.77 -15.69 3.52
C ARG A 129 -6.67 -15.55 2.31
N ARG A 130 -6.18 -15.99 1.15
CA ARG A 130 -6.96 -16.14 -0.08
C ARG A 130 -6.75 -17.54 -0.63
N TYR A 131 -7.75 -18.40 -0.48
CA TYR A 131 -7.65 -19.82 -0.78
C TYR A 131 -6.47 -20.47 -0.05
N SER A 132 -5.46 -20.92 -0.78
CA SER A 132 -4.24 -21.54 -0.26
C SER A 132 -3.07 -20.56 -0.10
N GLU A 133 -3.29 -19.26 -0.31
CA GLU A 133 -2.26 -18.23 -0.25
C GLU A 133 -2.35 -17.42 1.04
N LEU A 134 -1.20 -17.09 1.63
CA LEU A 134 -1.06 -16.08 2.67
C LEU A 134 -0.54 -14.80 2.03
N ILE A 135 -1.23 -13.69 2.26
CA ILE A 135 -0.81 -12.35 1.83
C ILE A 135 -0.57 -11.51 3.08
N ILE A 136 0.57 -10.85 3.14
CA ILE A 136 0.90 -9.86 4.16
C ILE A 136 1.20 -8.57 3.42
N ALA A 137 0.48 -7.52 3.76
CA ALA A 137 0.67 -6.20 3.21
C ALA A 137 0.82 -5.19 4.35
N SER A 138 1.61 -4.13 4.15
CA SER A 138 1.48 -2.94 4.99
C SER A 138 0.01 -2.51 4.94
N GLU A 139 -0.50 -1.90 6.01
CA GLU A 139 -1.87 -1.38 6.01
C GLU A 139 -2.10 -0.64 4.68
N PRO A 140 -3.22 -0.90 3.97
CA PRO A 140 -3.52 -0.09 2.81
C PRO A 140 -3.49 1.34 3.28
N GLU A 141 -2.73 2.19 2.58
CA GLU A 141 -2.76 3.62 2.83
C GLU A 141 -4.23 4.03 2.99
N GLU A 142 -4.55 4.74 4.08
CA GLU A 142 -5.89 5.05 4.60
C GLU A 142 -7.01 4.90 3.56
N GLU A 143 -8.12 4.21 3.92
CA GLU A 143 -9.33 4.19 3.08
C GLU A 143 -9.63 5.61 2.61
N VAL A 144 -9.40 5.85 1.32
CA VAL A 144 -9.54 7.18 0.76
C VAL A 144 -11.02 7.51 0.73
N GLY A 145 -11.42 8.39 1.63
CA GLY A 145 -12.78 8.91 1.71
C GLY A 145 -13.23 9.57 0.40
N GLU A 146 -14.48 9.99 0.36
CA GLU A 146 -14.96 10.80 -0.75
C GLU A 146 -14.23 12.14 -0.75
N TYR A 147 -13.48 12.43 -1.82
CA TYR A 147 -12.86 13.74 -2.02
C TYR A 147 -13.47 14.44 -3.23
N GLU A 148 -13.48 15.77 -3.20
CA GLU A 148 -13.98 16.61 -4.27
C GLU A 148 -13.32 18.00 -4.22
N TYR A 149 -12.74 18.42 -5.33
CA TYR A 149 -12.06 19.70 -5.48
C TYR A 149 -12.52 20.43 -6.73
N ARG A 150 -12.61 21.76 -6.70
CA ARG A 150 -12.86 22.56 -7.90
C ARG A 150 -11.55 22.82 -8.64
N LEU A 151 -11.55 22.54 -9.95
CA LEU A 151 -10.46 22.93 -10.84
C LEU A 151 -10.83 24.24 -11.56
N PRO A 152 -10.22 25.38 -11.23
CA PRO A 152 -10.35 26.57 -12.06
C PRO A 152 -9.74 26.33 -13.45
N ILE A 153 -10.35 26.89 -14.49
CA ILE A 153 -9.83 26.85 -15.86
C ILE A 153 -9.86 28.26 -16.48
N PRO A 154 -8.69 28.88 -16.76
CA PRO A 154 -7.35 28.40 -16.43
C PRO A 154 -7.10 28.39 -14.90
N GLY A 155 -6.17 27.54 -14.44
CA GLY A 155 -5.77 27.47 -13.04
C GLY A 155 -5.30 26.08 -12.60
N GLU A 156 -5.17 25.87 -11.30
CA GLU A 156 -4.63 24.64 -10.73
C GLU A 156 -5.35 24.19 -9.46
N VAL A 157 -5.22 22.91 -9.13
CA VAL A 157 -5.72 22.31 -7.89
C VAL A 157 -4.84 21.15 -7.43
N GLU A 158 -4.60 21.07 -6.13
CA GLU A 158 -3.89 19.95 -5.51
C GLU A 158 -4.87 18.89 -5.00
N ILE A 159 -4.49 17.63 -5.15
CA ILE A 159 -5.27 16.44 -4.80
C ILE A 159 -4.37 15.56 -3.93
N PRO A 160 -4.34 15.81 -2.61
CA PRO A 160 -3.45 15.13 -1.67
C PRO A 160 -3.59 13.60 -1.72
N GLU A 161 -4.82 13.09 -1.83
CA GLU A 161 -5.14 11.66 -1.81
C GLU A 161 -4.56 10.91 -3.02
N ALA A 162 -4.30 11.62 -4.11
CA ALA A 162 -3.67 11.07 -5.31
C ALA A 162 -2.17 11.45 -5.41
N GLY A 163 -1.67 12.33 -4.55
CA GLY A 163 -0.33 12.92 -4.65
C GLY A 163 -0.13 13.68 -5.96
N LEU A 164 -1.18 14.35 -6.46
CA LEU A 164 -1.20 15.00 -7.77
C LEU A 164 -1.60 16.47 -7.66
N LYS A 165 -1.07 17.26 -8.60
CA LYS A 165 -1.53 18.61 -8.91
C LYS A 165 -2.03 18.63 -10.35
N LEU A 166 -3.27 19.07 -10.55
CA LEU A 166 -3.79 19.31 -11.90
C LEU A 166 -3.60 20.77 -12.28
N ILE A 167 -3.10 21.01 -13.49
CA ILE A 167 -2.87 22.33 -14.07
C ILE A 167 -3.67 22.41 -15.36
N ALA A 168 -4.60 23.35 -15.46
CA ALA A 168 -5.47 23.57 -16.61
C ALA A 168 -5.12 24.88 -17.32
N GLU A 169 -4.87 24.78 -18.63
CA GLU A 169 -4.54 25.89 -19.52
C GLU A 169 -5.57 25.97 -20.65
N VAL A 170 -5.85 27.18 -21.14
CA VAL A 170 -6.72 27.43 -22.30
C VAL A 170 -5.88 27.98 -23.43
N HIS A 171 -6.02 27.41 -24.63
CA HIS A 171 -5.29 27.79 -25.82
C HIS A 171 -6.28 28.09 -26.97
N GLU A 172 -6.00 29.12 -27.77
CA GLU A 172 -6.76 29.43 -29.00
C GLU A 172 -6.26 28.62 -30.20
N GLU A 173 -4.97 28.32 -30.23
CA GLU A 173 -4.37 27.43 -31.23
C GLU A 173 -4.24 26.01 -30.68
N ARG A 174 -4.33 25.01 -31.57
CA ARG A 174 -4.28 23.60 -31.19
C ARG A 174 -2.89 23.23 -30.64
N PRO A 175 -2.76 22.90 -29.35
CA PRO A 175 -1.50 22.40 -28.81
C PRO A 175 -1.15 21.02 -29.40
N PRO A 176 0.13 20.61 -29.36
CA PRO A 176 0.53 19.24 -29.67
C PRO A 176 -0.28 18.23 -28.84
N MET A 177 -0.70 17.13 -29.47
CA MET A 177 -1.40 16.08 -28.74
C MET A 177 -0.48 15.50 -27.64
N PRO A 178 -0.94 15.38 -26.39
CA PRO A 178 -0.18 14.76 -25.34
C PRO A 178 0.25 13.34 -25.72
N LYS A 179 1.52 13.01 -25.41
CA LYS A 179 2.08 11.67 -25.64
C LYS A 179 1.94 10.75 -24.43
N ASN A 180 1.73 11.31 -23.25
CA ASN A 180 1.58 10.59 -21.99
C ASN A 180 0.10 10.63 -21.53
N PRO A 181 -0.33 9.63 -20.73
CA PRO A 181 -1.69 9.58 -20.25
C PRO A 181 -1.98 10.59 -19.11
N ASP A 182 -0.94 11.23 -18.58
CA ASP A 182 -1.00 12.25 -17.53
C ASP A 182 -1.40 13.64 -18.07
N ALA A 183 -1.65 13.78 -19.35
CA ALA A 183 -2.21 15.00 -19.91
C ALA A 183 -3.36 14.71 -20.88
N ALA A 184 -4.40 15.53 -20.77
CA ALA A 184 -5.58 15.47 -21.63
C ALA A 184 -5.74 16.78 -22.40
N LEU A 185 -5.93 16.66 -23.71
CA LEU A 185 -6.34 17.76 -24.56
C LEU A 185 -7.83 17.61 -24.88
N LEU A 186 -8.63 18.54 -24.37
CA LEU A 186 -10.09 18.53 -24.48
C LEU A 186 -10.56 19.73 -25.31
N ASP A 187 -11.74 19.58 -25.90
CA ASP A 187 -12.46 20.68 -26.53
C ASP A 187 -13.01 21.62 -25.45
N TYR A 188 -12.46 22.82 -25.34
CA TYR A 188 -12.82 23.77 -24.28
C TYR A 188 -14.27 24.20 -24.37
N ASP A 189 -14.82 24.31 -25.59
CA ASP A 189 -16.19 24.77 -25.82
C ASP A 189 -17.24 23.73 -25.39
N LYS A 190 -16.82 22.47 -25.19
CA LYS A 190 -17.67 21.40 -24.66
C LYS A 190 -17.59 21.27 -23.13
N LEU A 191 -16.66 21.97 -22.49
CA LEU A 191 -16.57 22.00 -21.03
C LEU A 191 -17.64 22.93 -20.45
N SER A 192 -18.25 22.49 -19.35
CA SER A 192 -19.32 23.19 -18.64
C SER A 192 -18.91 23.35 -17.17
N PRO A 193 -18.57 24.58 -16.73
CA PRO A 193 -18.27 24.84 -15.33
C PRO A 193 -19.46 24.56 -14.39
N PRO A 194 -19.23 24.21 -13.12
CA PRO A 194 -17.92 24.05 -12.49
C PRO A 194 -17.21 22.78 -12.97
N LEU A 195 -15.89 22.87 -13.17
CA LEU A 195 -15.04 21.69 -13.31
C LEU A 195 -14.68 21.18 -11.92
N VAL A 196 -14.93 19.90 -11.71
CA VAL A 196 -14.78 19.23 -10.43
C VAL A 196 -13.87 18.03 -10.61
N VAL A 197 -12.95 17.83 -9.67
CA VAL A 197 -12.06 16.69 -9.62
C VAL A 197 -12.36 15.90 -8.36
N ARG A 198 -12.80 14.66 -8.52
CA ARG A 198 -13.20 13.78 -7.42
C ARG A 198 -12.79 12.35 -7.68
N ASN A 199 -12.80 11.50 -6.66
CA ASN A 199 -12.74 10.06 -6.89
C ASN A 199 -14.06 9.50 -7.45
N ARG A 200 -14.03 8.23 -7.83
CA ARG A 200 -15.18 7.49 -8.39
C ARG A 200 -16.36 7.47 -7.40
N ARG A 201 -17.57 7.59 -7.94
CA ARG A 201 -18.83 7.41 -7.23
C ARG A 201 -19.55 6.14 -7.72
N PRO A 202 -20.34 5.46 -6.86
CA PRO A 202 -21.17 4.35 -7.32
C PRO A 202 -22.07 4.77 -8.49
N GLY A 203 -22.05 3.97 -9.57
CA GLY A 203 -22.86 4.25 -10.76
C GLY A 203 -22.20 5.17 -11.79
N ASP A 204 -20.99 5.67 -11.55
CA ASP A 204 -20.26 6.49 -12.52
C ASP A 204 -20.11 5.80 -13.88
N ARG A 205 -20.39 6.57 -14.94
CA ARG A 205 -20.31 6.13 -16.34
C ARG A 205 -19.71 7.20 -17.23
N PHE A 206 -18.93 6.76 -18.21
CA PHE A 206 -18.36 7.62 -19.25
C PHE A 206 -18.35 6.90 -20.61
N ARG A 207 -17.97 7.59 -21.67
CA ARG A 207 -17.81 7.06 -23.04
C ARG A 207 -16.32 7.06 -23.37
N PRO A 208 -15.57 5.98 -23.14
CA PRO A 208 -14.12 5.99 -23.35
C PRO A 208 -13.77 6.34 -24.81
N LEU A 209 -12.81 7.25 -25.01
CA LEU A 209 -12.32 7.59 -26.35
C LEU A 209 -11.97 6.34 -27.17
N GLY A 210 -12.51 6.24 -28.38
CA GLY A 210 -12.27 5.11 -29.30
C GLY A 210 -13.13 3.87 -29.05
N MET A 211 -14.01 3.87 -28.05
CA MET A 211 -14.95 2.79 -27.78
C MET A 211 -16.39 3.20 -28.13
N LYS A 212 -17.21 2.25 -28.62
CA LYS A 212 -18.64 2.49 -28.85
C LYS A 212 -19.41 2.36 -27.53
N GLY A 213 -20.23 3.36 -27.23
CA GLY A 213 -21.18 3.33 -26.12
C GLY A 213 -20.63 3.83 -24.78
N SER A 214 -21.44 3.67 -23.73
CA SER A 214 -21.11 4.08 -22.36
C SER A 214 -20.63 2.89 -21.54
N LYS A 215 -19.60 3.09 -20.70
CA LYS A 215 -19.01 2.08 -19.81
C LYS A 215 -19.05 2.57 -18.37
N LYS A 216 -19.24 1.65 -17.41
CA LYS A 216 -19.09 1.98 -15.98
C LYS A 216 -17.61 2.16 -15.65
N VAL A 217 -17.29 3.13 -14.79
CA VAL A 217 -15.91 3.35 -14.33
C VAL A 217 -15.35 2.10 -13.63
N LYS A 218 -16.17 1.39 -12.84
CA LYS A 218 -15.80 0.10 -12.23
C LYS A 218 -15.31 -0.92 -13.26
N ASP A 219 -16.07 -1.11 -14.34
CA ASP A 219 -15.75 -2.08 -15.39
C ASP A 219 -14.52 -1.63 -16.17
N PHE A 220 -14.36 -0.32 -16.38
CA PHE A 220 -13.14 0.25 -16.97
C PHE A 220 -11.89 -0.06 -16.14
N PHE A 221 -11.94 0.13 -14.82
CA PHE A 221 -10.84 -0.20 -13.91
C PHE A 221 -10.52 -1.69 -13.85
N ILE A 222 -11.51 -2.56 -13.99
CA ILE A 222 -11.28 -4.02 -14.10
C ILE A 222 -10.50 -4.34 -15.38
N ASP A 223 -10.89 -3.76 -16.52
CA ASP A 223 -10.27 -4.06 -17.81
C ASP A 223 -8.81 -3.60 -17.90
N ILE A 224 -8.48 -2.45 -17.30
CA ILE A 224 -7.08 -2.00 -17.19
C ILE A 224 -6.31 -2.68 -16.04
N LYS A 225 -6.94 -3.66 -15.36
CA LYS A 225 -6.40 -4.41 -14.23
C LYS A 225 -5.88 -3.54 -13.08
N LEU A 226 -6.53 -2.39 -12.84
CA LEU A 226 -6.14 -1.50 -11.77
C LEU A 226 -6.42 -2.15 -10.41
N PRO A 227 -5.44 -2.27 -9.49
CA PRO A 227 -5.64 -2.85 -8.16
C PRO A 227 -6.74 -2.12 -7.36
N LEU A 228 -7.50 -2.85 -6.55
CA LEU A 228 -8.60 -2.27 -5.76
C LEU A 228 -8.21 -1.04 -4.92
N PRO A 229 -7.07 -1.05 -4.19
CA PRO A 229 -6.66 0.11 -3.37
C PRO A 229 -6.39 1.38 -4.19
N GLU A 230 -5.93 1.24 -5.43
CA GLU A 230 -5.61 2.38 -6.29
C GLU A 230 -6.87 3.01 -6.88
N ARG A 231 -7.95 2.24 -7.06
CA ARG A 231 -9.19 2.70 -7.73
C ARG A 231 -9.86 3.86 -7.02
N ASP A 232 -9.77 3.91 -5.69
CA ASP A 232 -10.42 4.93 -4.86
C ASP A 232 -9.60 6.23 -4.80
N ARG A 233 -8.34 6.17 -5.22
CA ARG A 233 -7.42 7.31 -5.33
C ARG A 233 -7.46 7.98 -6.69
N VAL A 234 -7.85 7.28 -7.76
CA VAL A 234 -7.84 7.84 -9.13
C VAL A 234 -8.72 9.09 -9.24
N PRO A 235 -8.13 10.26 -9.60
CA PRO A 235 -8.91 11.45 -9.85
C PRO A 235 -9.72 11.35 -11.14
N ILE A 236 -10.95 11.84 -11.09
CA ILE A 236 -11.87 11.92 -12.23
C ILE A 236 -12.27 13.38 -12.39
N LEU A 237 -11.94 13.94 -13.55
CA LEU A 237 -12.40 15.25 -13.97
C LEU A 237 -13.85 15.15 -14.47
N VAL A 238 -14.71 15.94 -13.85
CA VAL A 238 -16.13 16.05 -14.13
C VAL A 238 -16.44 17.48 -14.59
N SER A 239 -17.16 17.59 -15.70
CA SER A 239 -17.61 18.83 -16.32
C SER A 239 -19.12 18.81 -16.43
N GLY A 240 -19.83 19.72 -15.76
CA GLY A 240 -21.29 19.79 -15.80
C GLY A 240 -21.99 18.47 -15.38
N GLY A 241 -21.41 17.75 -14.41
CA GLY A 241 -21.91 16.44 -13.96
C GLY A 241 -21.54 15.26 -14.87
N GLN A 242 -20.81 15.48 -15.96
CA GLN A 242 -20.35 14.44 -16.87
C GLN A 242 -18.85 14.21 -16.73
N ILE A 243 -18.43 12.94 -16.68
CA ILE A 243 -17.00 12.60 -16.68
C ILE A 243 -16.37 13.06 -18.00
N ALA A 244 -15.35 13.90 -17.91
CA ALA A 244 -14.57 14.39 -19.04
C ALA A 244 -13.24 13.63 -19.18
N TRP A 245 -12.61 13.26 -18.07
CA TRP A 245 -11.34 12.56 -18.06
C TRP A 245 -11.15 11.73 -16.80
N ILE A 246 -10.79 10.46 -16.95
CA ILE A 246 -10.21 9.67 -15.87
C ILE A 246 -8.70 9.91 -15.93
N VAL A 247 -8.17 10.65 -14.95
CA VAL A 247 -6.79 11.15 -14.93
C VAL A 247 -5.80 10.00 -15.01
N GLY A 248 -4.77 10.14 -15.84
CA GLY A 248 -3.76 9.09 -16.07
C GLY A 248 -4.25 7.91 -16.91
N HIS A 249 -5.48 7.95 -17.44
CA HIS A 249 -6.07 6.80 -18.13
C HIS A 249 -6.75 7.14 -19.47
N ARG A 250 -7.92 7.79 -19.45
CA ARG A 250 -8.73 7.94 -20.67
C ARG A 250 -9.71 9.12 -20.58
N ILE A 251 -9.78 9.91 -21.65
CA ILE A 251 -10.80 10.94 -21.82
C ILE A 251 -12.15 10.34 -22.24
N ASP A 252 -13.21 11.08 -21.99
CA ASP A 252 -14.54 10.80 -22.55
C ASP A 252 -14.64 11.35 -23.99
N ASP A 253 -15.13 10.52 -24.90
CA ASP A 253 -15.23 10.80 -26.34
C ASP A 253 -16.03 12.07 -26.65
N ARG A 254 -16.98 12.45 -25.78
CA ARG A 254 -17.77 13.68 -25.95
C ARG A 254 -16.92 14.94 -25.89
N PHE A 255 -15.84 14.93 -25.11
CA PHE A 255 -14.97 16.08 -24.89
C PHE A 255 -13.73 16.07 -25.80
N LYS A 256 -13.67 15.16 -26.78
CA LYS A 256 -12.53 15.07 -27.69
C LYS A 256 -12.41 16.30 -28.58
N VAL A 257 -11.17 16.66 -28.86
CA VAL A 257 -10.81 17.62 -29.91
C VAL A 257 -11.18 17.05 -31.28
N THR A 258 -11.77 17.89 -32.12
CA THR A 258 -12.13 17.59 -33.51
C THR A 258 -11.56 18.66 -34.44
N GLY A 259 -11.80 18.54 -35.75
CA GLY A 259 -11.43 19.60 -36.70
C GLY A 259 -12.19 20.91 -36.50
N GLU A 260 -13.31 20.88 -35.79
CA GLU A 260 -14.19 22.04 -35.53
C GLU A 260 -13.87 22.77 -34.21
N THR A 261 -12.98 22.19 -33.39
CA THR A 261 -12.62 22.74 -32.08
C THR A 261 -11.88 24.07 -32.25
N LYS A 262 -12.39 25.13 -31.61
CA LYS A 262 -11.83 26.49 -31.71
C LYS A 262 -10.95 26.85 -30.52
N ARG A 263 -11.32 26.36 -29.33
CA ARG A 263 -10.56 26.57 -28.10
C ARG A 263 -10.21 25.24 -27.47
N PHE A 264 -9.02 25.16 -26.90
CA PHE A 264 -8.45 23.91 -26.42
C PHE A 264 -8.16 24.02 -24.92
N ALA A 265 -8.61 23.03 -24.16
CA ALA A 265 -8.26 22.88 -22.75
C ALA A 265 -7.15 21.83 -22.63
N LEU A 266 -5.95 22.25 -22.25
CA LEU A 266 -4.85 21.34 -21.93
C LEU A 266 -4.78 21.19 -20.41
N ILE A 267 -5.03 19.99 -19.92
CA ILE A 267 -5.00 19.68 -18.49
C ILE A 267 -3.90 18.66 -18.24
N LYS A 268 -2.94 19.00 -17.37
CA LYS A 268 -1.78 18.18 -17.02
C LYS A 268 -1.88 17.74 -15.57
N ALA A 269 -1.57 16.47 -15.30
CA ALA A 269 -1.37 15.93 -13.97
C ALA A 269 0.13 15.86 -13.68
N VAL A 270 0.56 16.50 -12.60
CA VAL A 270 1.95 16.54 -12.16
C VAL A 270 2.02 15.93 -10.76
N ARG A 271 3.00 15.05 -10.52
CA ARG A 271 3.24 14.53 -9.18
C ARG A 271 3.71 15.67 -8.28
N CYS A 272 3.06 15.85 -7.13
CA CYS A 272 3.63 16.72 -6.09
C CYS A 272 4.91 16.02 -5.61
N GLY A 273 6.07 16.64 -5.84
CA GLY A 273 7.32 16.08 -5.35
C GLY A 273 7.26 15.93 -3.83
N ASP A 274 7.71 14.78 -3.31
CA ASP A 274 8.09 14.68 -1.91
C ASP A 274 9.04 15.83 -1.62
N GLY A 275 8.66 16.71 -0.70
CA GLY A 275 9.56 17.67 -0.10
C GLY A 275 10.62 16.98 0.75
N ARG A 276 11.41 16.07 0.16
CA ARG A 276 12.76 15.79 0.65
C ARG A 276 13.60 16.98 0.24
N ARG A 277 13.89 17.80 1.24
CA ARG A 277 14.96 18.78 1.25
C ARG A 277 16.22 18.14 0.66
N ASP A 278 16.56 18.53 -0.57
CA ASP A 278 17.97 18.66 -0.93
C ASP A 278 18.50 19.85 -0.11
N THR A 279 18.96 19.52 1.09
CA THR A 279 19.91 20.33 1.84
C THR A 279 21.16 19.50 2.00
N GLY A 280 22.21 19.84 1.25
CA GLY A 280 23.56 19.32 1.43
C GLY A 280 24.18 18.79 0.15
#